data_AF-A0A0H2M9X9-F1
#
_entry.id   AF-A0A0H2M9X9-F1
#
_cell.length_a   1.000
_cell.length_b   1.000
_cell.length_c   1.000
_cell.angle_alpha   90.00
_cell.angle_beta   90.00
_cell.angle_gamma   90.00
#
_symmetry.space_group_name_H-M   'P 1'
#
loop_
_entity.id
_entity.type
_entity.pdbx_description
1 polymer ?
#
loop_
_entity_poly.entity_id
_entity_poly.type
_entity_poly.pdbx_seq_one_letter_code
_entity_poly.pdbx_strand_id
1 'polypeptide(L)'
;MRFVFCYFLPKPLKLQVSGSESLWGRSSQKDLLFIENKRIGIKSEQVLKKLTQSSWGIIFISIFVTLSVSIDFWRFIATGYEGDSFYTLGLLEGVGLSAITIILSFGILFIGFKKSYFLYEKARQHNTKPEIIFLLDVLLSLFIFGFFVWLSPQVYYAYYYVIFDGLPAQIVIKNFPDIRTLIKIVTLSDHANLSFHGQGLLARALIIQTFIFYFITATDRGPR
;
A
#
# COMPACT_ATOMS: atom_id res chain seq x y z
N MET A 1 4.18 16.69 19.35
CA MET A 1 4.99 15.46 19.49
C MET A 1 5.75 15.23 18.19
N ARG A 2 7.08 15.36 18.19
CA ARG A 2 7.95 15.03 17.04
C ARG A 2 8.54 13.65 17.29
N PHE A 3 8.19 12.65 16.46
CA PHE A 3 8.87 11.36 16.45
C PHE A 3 10.19 11.53 15.71
N VAL A 4 11.30 11.52 16.45
CA VAL A 4 12.65 11.43 15.91
C VAL A 4 12.98 9.95 15.77
N PHE A 5 13.02 9.46 14.54
CA PHE A 5 13.51 8.12 14.22
C PHE A 5 15.04 8.14 14.24
N CYS A 6 15.64 7.79 15.38
CA CYS A 6 17.07 7.51 15.46
C CYS A 6 17.34 6.11 14.90
N TYR A 7 17.88 6.03 13.69
CA TYR A 7 18.42 4.78 13.16
C TYR A 7 19.65 4.37 13.98
N PHE A 8 19.60 3.14 14.53
CA PHE A 8 20.70 2.47 15.21
C PHE A 8 21.74 2.04 14.17
N LEU A 9 22.76 2.85 13.92
CA LEU A 9 23.89 2.46 13.08
C LEU A 9 24.84 1.55 13.91
N PRO A 10 25.25 0.37 13.40
CA PRO A 10 26.21 -0.48 14.09
C PRO A 10 27.57 0.22 14.18
N LYS A 11 28.23 0.09 15.35
CA LYS A 11 29.59 0.62 15.58
C LYS A 11 30.55 0.04 14.53
N PRO A 12 31.41 0.86 13.89
CA PRO A 12 32.36 0.35 12.92
C PRO A 12 33.39 -0.56 13.61
N LEU A 13 33.54 -1.78 13.09
CA LEU A 13 34.60 -2.72 13.46
C LEU A 13 35.95 -2.08 13.10
N LYS A 14 36.80 -1.85 14.11
CA LYS A 14 38.19 -1.43 13.89
C LYS A 14 39.00 -2.64 13.44
N LEU A 15 39.11 -2.84 12.12
CA LEU A 15 40.09 -3.75 11.53
C LEU A 15 41.48 -3.13 11.64
N GLN A 16 42.31 -3.67 12.52
CA GLN A 16 43.69 -3.26 12.70
C GLN A 16 44.56 -3.94 11.63
N VAL A 17 44.62 -3.33 10.46
CA VAL A 17 45.48 -3.80 9.35
C VAL A 17 46.91 -3.30 9.60
N SER A 18 47.77 -4.19 10.10
CA SER A 18 49.22 -4.00 10.16
C SER A 18 49.84 -4.48 8.85
N GLY A 19 50.33 -3.55 8.03
CA GLY A 19 50.97 -3.86 6.76
C GLY A 19 51.41 -2.59 6.04
N SER A 20 52.70 -2.52 5.72
CA SER A 20 53.35 -1.40 5.04
C SER A 20 52.81 -1.22 3.63
N GLU A 21 51.84 -0.33 3.47
CA GLU A 21 51.30 0.06 2.17
C GLU A 21 51.79 1.46 1.79
N SER A 22 52.35 1.52 0.58
CA SER A 22 52.81 2.74 -0.09
C SER A 22 51.75 3.85 -0.04
N LEU A 23 52.13 4.99 0.53
CA LEU A 23 51.30 6.18 0.74
C LEU A 23 50.61 6.74 -0.52
N TRP A 24 51.08 6.38 -1.71
CA TRP A 24 50.51 6.84 -2.99
C TRP A 24 49.29 6.04 -3.48
N GLY A 25 49.00 4.86 -2.89
CA GLY A 25 47.84 4.04 -3.27
C GLY A 25 46.53 4.33 -2.50
N ARG A 26 46.61 4.91 -1.30
CA ARG A 26 45.44 5.06 -0.39
C ARG A 26 44.54 6.27 -0.67
N SER A 27 45.05 7.33 -1.31
CA SER A 27 44.21 8.48 -1.69
C SER A 27 43.24 8.10 -2.81
N SER A 28 43.73 7.43 -3.84
CA SER A 28 42.93 7.01 -5.00
C SER A 28 41.73 6.12 -4.62
N GLN A 29 41.89 5.21 -3.67
CA GLN A 29 40.83 4.28 -3.29
C GLN A 29 39.67 4.94 -2.52
N LYS A 30 39.95 5.97 -1.70
CA LYS A 30 38.90 6.73 -0.99
C LYS A 30 38.09 7.60 -1.94
N ASP A 31 38.76 8.21 -2.91
CA ASP A 31 38.10 9.05 -3.92
C ASP A 31 37.20 8.21 -4.84
N LEU A 32 37.65 6.99 -5.20
CA LEU A 32 36.84 6.03 -5.96
C LEU A 32 35.57 5.60 -5.19
N LEU A 33 35.68 5.25 -3.91
CA LEU A 33 34.52 4.89 -3.07
C LEU A 33 33.54 6.06 -2.89
N PHE A 34 34.04 7.30 -2.80
CA PHE A 34 33.20 8.49 -2.70
C PHE A 34 32.43 8.75 -4.01
N ILE A 35 33.11 8.65 -5.17
CA ILE A 35 32.48 8.80 -6.49
C ILE A 35 31.46 7.70 -6.74
N GLU A 36 31.77 6.46 -6.35
CA GLU A 36 30.87 5.31 -6.53
C GLU A 36 29.61 5.45 -5.65
N ASN A 37 29.76 5.80 -4.37
CA ASN A 37 28.62 6.07 -3.49
C ASN A 37 27.76 7.25 -3.99
N LYS A 38 28.38 8.33 -4.50
CA LYS A 38 27.66 9.45 -5.09
C LYS A 38 26.90 9.04 -6.36
N ARG A 39 27.50 8.20 -7.20
CA ARG A 39 26.86 7.66 -8.42
C ARG A 39 25.68 6.75 -8.08
N ILE A 40 25.82 5.88 -7.07
CA ILE A 40 24.73 5.01 -6.59
C ILE A 40 23.57 5.86 -6.06
N GLY A 41 23.86 6.90 -5.27
CA GLY A 41 22.85 7.84 -4.77
C GLY A 41 22.08 8.59 -5.87
N ILE A 42 22.78 9.11 -6.88
CA ILE A 42 22.12 9.80 -8.01
C ILE A 42 21.21 8.85 -8.78
N LYS A 43 21.67 7.61 -9.01
CA LYS A 43 20.88 6.60 -9.75
C LYS A 43 19.64 6.18 -8.97
N SER A 44 19.73 5.99 -7.65
CA SER A 44 18.57 5.61 -6.83
C SER A 44 17.53 6.73 -6.76
N GLU A 45 17.92 7.99 -6.66
CA GLU A 45 17.00 9.13 -6.69
C GLU A 45 16.24 9.24 -8.01
N GLN A 46 16.91 9.05 -9.15
CA GLN A 46 16.26 9.08 -10.46
C GLN A 46 15.26 7.94 -10.63
N VAL A 47 15.61 6.73 -10.18
CA VAL A 47 14.70 5.58 -10.22
C VAL A 47 13.47 5.83 -9.34
N LEU A 48 13.67 6.35 -8.12
CA LEU A 48 12.57 6.68 -7.21
C LEU A 48 11.65 7.75 -7.82
N LYS A 49 12.20 8.82 -8.41
CA LYS A 49 11.40 9.84 -9.11
C LYS A 49 10.60 9.25 -10.27
N LYS A 50 11.20 8.37 -11.08
CA LYS A 50 10.49 7.72 -12.18
C LYS A 50 9.39 6.79 -11.67
N LEU A 51 9.63 6.09 -10.56
CA LEU A 51 8.66 5.18 -9.97
C LEU A 51 7.48 5.93 -9.34
N THR A 52 7.73 7.05 -8.67
CA THR A 52 6.67 7.91 -8.10
C THR A 52 5.90 8.69 -9.17
N GLN A 53 6.47 8.89 -10.35
CA GLN A 53 5.77 9.48 -11.50
C GLN A 53 4.81 8.51 -12.21
N SER A 54 5.04 7.19 -12.09
CA SER A 54 4.18 6.18 -12.70
C SER A 54 3.00 5.85 -11.79
N SER A 55 1.78 5.83 -12.34
CA SER A 55 0.57 5.42 -11.61
C SER A 55 0.72 4.04 -10.97
N TRP A 56 1.31 3.11 -11.71
CA TRP A 56 1.55 1.75 -11.25
C TRP A 56 2.59 1.70 -10.13
N GLY A 57 3.61 2.55 -10.17
CA GLY A 57 4.65 2.59 -9.14
C GLY A 57 4.10 2.94 -7.76
N ILE A 58 3.22 3.94 -7.67
CA ILE A 58 2.57 4.32 -6.41
C ILE A 58 1.66 3.19 -5.90
N ILE A 59 0.89 2.55 -6.78
CA ILE A 59 0.03 1.42 -6.42
C ILE A 59 0.87 0.28 -5.84
N PHE A 60 1.95 -0.13 -6.53
CA PHE A 60 2.81 -1.21 -6.05
C PHE A 60 3.53 -0.88 -4.74
N ILE A 61 4.02 0.36 -4.56
CA ILE A 61 4.59 0.79 -3.27
C ILE A 61 3.52 0.66 -2.18
N SER A 62 2.30 1.13 -2.42
CA SER A 62 1.25 1.10 -1.39
C SER A 62 0.86 -0.32 -0.95
N ILE A 63 0.79 -1.25 -1.90
CA ILE A 63 0.56 -2.68 -1.64
C ILE A 63 1.74 -3.26 -0.86
N PHE A 64 2.97 -3.02 -1.32
CA PHE A 64 4.17 -3.56 -0.70
C PHE A 64 4.33 -3.10 0.75
N VAL A 65 4.17 -1.80 1.02
CA VAL A 65 4.25 -1.26 2.38
C VAL A 65 3.13 -1.84 3.24
N THR A 66 1.90 -1.91 2.71
CA THR A 66 0.76 -2.48 3.44
C THR A 66 1.00 -3.93 3.84
N LEU A 67 1.45 -4.76 2.91
CA LEU A 67 1.76 -6.17 3.19
C LEU A 67 2.89 -6.28 4.21
N SER A 68 3.93 -5.45 4.08
CA SER A 68 5.09 -5.49 4.98
C SER A 68 4.73 -5.14 6.43
N VAL A 69 3.79 -4.21 6.66
CA VAL A 69 3.40 -3.78 8.01
C VAL A 69 2.23 -4.57 8.61
N SER A 70 1.59 -5.46 7.84
CA SER A 70 0.40 -6.21 8.28
C SER A 70 0.78 -7.56 8.87
N ILE A 71 1.38 -7.55 10.06
CA ILE A 71 1.84 -8.77 10.75
C ILE A 71 0.69 -9.77 11.02
N ASP A 72 -0.51 -9.26 11.34
CA ASP A 72 -1.68 -10.09 11.59
C ASP A 72 -2.06 -10.91 10.35
N PHE A 73 -2.01 -10.29 9.17
CA PHE A 73 -2.28 -10.97 7.91
C PHE A 73 -1.34 -12.17 7.71
N TRP A 74 -0.04 -11.99 7.91
CA TRP A 74 0.94 -13.07 7.79
C TRP A 74 0.73 -14.18 8.81
N ARG A 75 0.36 -13.81 10.05
CA ARG A 75 0.03 -14.78 11.09
C ARG A 75 -1.15 -15.65 10.67
N PHE A 76 -2.22 -15.05 10.14
CA PHE A 76 -3.40 -15.79 9.69
C PHE A 76 -3.16 -16.62 8.43
N ILE A 77 -2.31 -16.16 7.51
CA ILE A 77 -1.88 -16.99 6.38
C ILE A 77 -1.13 -18.23 6.87
N ALA A 78 -0.32 -18.11 7.92
CA ALA A 78 0.42 -19.24 8.48
C ALA A 78 -0.47 -20.23 9.26
N THR A 79 -1.50 -19.75 9.96
CA THR A 79 -2.42 -20.60 10.73
C THR A 79 -3.60 -21.12 9.91
N GLY A 80 -3.88 -20.52 8.76
CA GLY A 80 -5.10 -20.76 7.98
C GLY A 80 -6.31 -19.96 8.50
N TYR A 81 -7.36 -19.89 7.68
CA TYR A 81 -8.66 -19.34 8.05
C TYR A 81 -9.67 -20.48 8.25
N GLU A 82 -9.80 -20.94 9.48
CA GLU A 82 -10.75 -22.00 9.83
C GLU A 82 -12.19 -21.58 9.51
N GLY A 83 -12.91 -22.43 8.77
CA GLY A 83 -14.31 -22.18 8.41
C GLY A 83 -14.52 -21.17 7.27
N ASP A 84 -13.47 -20.72 6.58
CA ASP A 84 -13.63 -19.85 5.43
C ASP A 84 -14.15 -20.63 4.21
N SER A 85 -15.26 -20.14 3.66
CA SER A 85 -15.87 -20.66 2.43
C SER A 85 -14.90 -20.76 1.25
N PHE A 86 -13.85 -19.91 1.21
CA PHE A 86 -12.84 -19.98 0.17
C PHE A 86 -12.19 -21.37 0.07
N TYR A 87 -11.99 -22.06 1.20
CA TYR A 87 -11.41 -23.40 1.24
C TYR A 87 -12.41 -24.52 0.91
N THR A 88 -13.70 -24.18 0.78
CA THR A 88 -14.75 -25.13 0.40
C THR A 88 -15.01 -25.17 -1.10
N LEU A 89 -14.47 -24.20 -1.85
CA LEU A 89 -14.59 -24.13 -3.30
C LEU A 89 -13.65 -25.12 -3.99
N GLY A 90 -14.08 -25.64 -5.14
CA GLY A 90 -13.19 -26.37 -6.04
C GLY A 90 -12.09 -25.45 -6.60
N LEU A 91 -11.08 -26.07 -7.22
CA LEU A 91 -9.90 -25.34 -7.69
C LEU A 91 -10.26 -24.26 -8.73
N LEU A 92 -11.14 -24.58 -9.68
CA LEU A 92 -11.53 -23.67 -10.75
C LEU A 92 -12.32 -22.48 -10.18
N GLU A 93 -13.26 -22.77 -9.28
CA GLU A 93 -14.12 -21.80 -8.62
C GLU A 93 -13.30 -20.84 -7.74
N GLY A 94 -12.33 -21.38 -7.00
CA GLY A 94 -11.40 -20.59 -6.18
C GLY A 94 -10.49 -19.69 -7.01
N VAL A 95 -9.97 -20.17 -8.14
CA VAL A 95 -9.15 -19.37 -9.07
C VAL A 95 -9.96 -18.22 -9.67
N GLY A 96 -11.19 -18.49 -10.14
CA GLY A 96 -12.05 -17.44 -10.69
C GLY A 96 -12.43 -16.37 -9.66
N LEU A 97 -12.75 -16.78 -8.43
CA LEU A 97 -13.03 -15.85 -7.34
C LEU A 97 -11.80 -14.99 -7.00
N SER A 98 -10.62 -15.61 -6.97
CA SER A 98 -9.35 -14.91 -6.74
C SER A 98 -9.08 -13.87 -7.84
N ALA A 99 -9.30 -14.24 -9.11
CA ALA A 99 -9.12 -13.34 -10.24
C ALA A 99 -10.05 -12.12 -10.14
N ILE A 100 -11.34 -12.33 -9.85
CA ILE A 100 -12.31 -11.24 -9.65
C ILE A 100 -11.88 -10.33 -8.50
N THR A 101 -11.46 -10.92 -7.38
CA THR A 101 -11.01 -10.16 -6.20
C THR A 101 -9.80 -9.29 -6.52
N ILE A 102 -8.82 -9.84 -7.26
CA ILE A 102 -7.63 -9.10 -7.71
C ILE A 102 -8.05 -7.96 -8.64
N ILE A 103 -8.87 -8.22 -9.66
CA ILE A 103 -9.33 -7.21 -10.62
C ILE A 103 -10.05 -6.07 -9.91
N LEU A 104 -11.00 -6.38 -9.02
CA LEU A 104 -11.73 -5.37 -8.25
C LEU A 104 -10.78 -4.57 -7.36
N SER A 105 -9.88 -5.24 -6.64
CA SER A 105 -8.93 -4.57 -5.74
C SER A 105 -8.00 -3.62 -6.49
N PHE A 106 -7.43 -4.05 -7.62
CA PHE A 106 -6.62 -3.19 -8.47
C PHE A 106 -7.43 -2.04 -9.08
N GLY A 107 -8.68 -2.30 -9.48
CA GLY A 107 -9.60 -1.26 -9.95
C GLY A 107 -9.83 -0.17 -8.90
N ILE A 108 -10.11 -0.56 -7.65
CA ILE A 108 -10.29 0.37 -6.53
C ILE A 108 -9.00 1.14 -6.22
N LEU A 109 -7.84 0.48 -6.21
CA LEU A 109 -6.55 1.14 -6.01
C LEU A 109 -6.24 2.15 -7.12
N PHE A 110 -6.62 1.84 -8.36
CA PHE A 110 -6.45 2.76 -9.49
C PHE A 110 -7.38 3.98 -9.38
N ILE A 111 -8.63 3.78 -8.95
CA ILE A 111 -9.56 4.89 -8.65
C ILE A 111 -9.00 5.75 -7.51
N GLY A 112 -8.49 5.14 -6.45
CA GLY A 112 -7.82 5.80 -5.33
C GLY A 112 -6.65 6.67 -5.77
N PHE A 113 -5.78 6.13 -6.63
CA PHE A 113 -4.67 6.83 -7.26
C PHE A 113 -5.14 8.03 -8.09
N LYS A 114 -6.09 7.84 -9.02
CA LYS A 114 -6.59 8.91 -9.90
C LYS A 114 -7.23 10.04 -9.11
N LYS A 115 -7.97 9.70 -8.07
CA LYS A 115 -8.51 10.67 -7.10
C LYS A 115 -7.38 11.49 -6.47
N SER A 116 -6.41 10.84 -5.81
CA SER A 116 -5.34 11.54 -5.09
C SER A 116 -4.54 12.43 -6.05
N TYR A 117 -4.19 11.91 -7.22
CA TYR A 117 -3.51 12.67 -8.26
C TYR A 117 -4.27 13.97 -8.60
N PHE A 118 -5.56 13.87 -8.91
CA PHE A 118 -6.39 15.03 -9.26
C PHE A 118 -6.51 16.04 -8.12
N LEU A 119 -6.71 15.58 -6.88
CA LEU A 119 -6.81 16.45 -5.70
C LEU A 119 -5.51 17.25 -5.49
N TYR A 120 -4.36 16.58 -5.53
CA TYR A 120 -3.07 17.21 -5.30
C TYR A 120 -2.61 18.09 -6.47
N GLU A 121 -2.98 17.76 -7.71
CA GLU A 121 -2.77 18.61 -8.88
C GLU A 121 -3.56 19.92 -8.75
N LYS A 122 -4.86 19.86 -8.46
CA LYS A 122 -5.67 21.08 -8.24
C LYS A 122 -5.20 21.90 -7.05
N ALA A 123 -4.81 21.25 -5.96
CA ALA A 123 -4.25 21.93 -4.81
C ALA A 123 -2.97 22.72 -5.14
N ARG A 124 -2.15 22.20 -6.07
CA ARG A 124 -0.96 22.87 -6.58
C ARG A 124 -1.34 24.11 -7.40
N GLN A 125 -2.35 24.00 -8.27
CA GLN A 125 -2.85 25.12 -9.09
C GLN A 125 -3.41 26.27 -8.23
N HIS A 126 -4.11 25.95 -7.14
CA HIS A 126 -4.76 26.94 -6.26
C HIS A 126 -3.96 27.32 -5.01
N ASN A 127 -2.70 26.90 -4.89
CA ASN A 127 -1.85 27.11 -3.71
C ASN A 127 -2.52 26.71 -2.36
N THR A 128 -3.39 25.70 -2.38
CA THR A 128 -4.07 25.20 -1.18
C THR A 128 -3.09 24.49 -0.26
N LYS A 129 -3.23 24.63 1.06
CA LYS A 129 -2.37 23.96 2.06
C LYS A 129 -2.46 22.42 1.92
N PRO A 130 -1.33 21.68 1.85
CA PRO A 130 -1.35 20.23 1.60
C PRO A 130 -2.00 19.43 2.72
N GLU A 131 -2.02 19.95 3.95
CA GLU A 131 -2.63 19.30 5.12
C GLU A 131 -4.15 19.21 4.99
N ILE A 132 -4.80 20.25 4.44
CA ILE A 132 -6.24 20.27 4.19
C ILE A 132 -6.60 19.21 3.15
N ILE A 133 -5.79 19.14 2.09
CA ILE A 133 -5.98 18.19 0.98
C ILE A 133 -5.75 16.77 1.46
N PHE A 134 -4.75 16.55 2.31
CA PHE A 134 -4.51 15.24 2.92
C PHE A 134 -5.71 14.74 3.72
N LEU A 135 -6.29 15.59 4.58
CA LEU A 135 -7.48 15.21 5.34
C LEU A 135 -8.65 14.84 4.42
N LEU A 136 -8.91 15.66 3.41
CA LEU A 136 -9.95 15.39 2.41
C LEU A 136 -9.67 14.08 1.65
N ASP A 137 -8.41 13.84 1.29
CA ASP A 137 -7.99 12.66 0.53
C ASP A 137 -8.19 11.37 1.33
N VAL A 138 -7.87 11.40 2.62
CA VAL A 138 -8.15 10.28 3.55
C VAL A 138 -9.66 10.03 3.64
N LEU A 139 -10.46 11.07 3.84
CA LEU A 139 -11.93 10.93 3.94
C LEU A 139 -12.53 10.32 2.67
N LEU A 140 -12.13 10.81 1.49
CA LEU A 140 -12.60 10.27 0.21
C LEU A 140 -12.09 8.84 -0.03
N SER A 141 -10.89 8.50 0.42
CA SER A 141 -10.36 7.13 0.31
C SER A 141 -11.14 6.15 1.21
N LEU A 142 -11.50 6.57 2.42
CA LEU A 142 -12.39 5.80 3.30
C LEU A 142 -13.79 5.65 2.71
N PHE A 143 -14.31 6.69 2.04
CA PHE A 143 -15.59 6.62 1.34
C PHE A 143 -15.55 5.63 0.17
N ILE A 144 -14.53 5.69 -0.70
CA ILE A 144 -14.31 4.71 -1.78
C ILE A 144 -14.23 3.29 -1.22
N PHE A 145 -13.47 3.10 -0.13
CA PHE A 145 -13.38 1.82 0.55
C PHE A 145 -14.75 1.35 1.09
N GLY A 146 -15.52 2.24 1.72
CA GLY A 146 -16.87 1.92 2.19
C GLY A 146 -17.80 1.46 1.05
N PHE A 147 -17.72 2.11 -0.11
CA PHE A 147 -18.44 1.68 -1.32
C PHE A 147 -18.00 0.30 -1.80
N PHE A 148 -16.70 0.00 -1.76
CA PHE A 148 -16.20 -1.34 -2.10
C PHE A 148 -16.74 -2.41 -1.15
N VAL A 149 -16.69 -2.18 0.17
CA VAL A 149 -17.23 -3.10 1.17
C VAL A 149 -18.74 -3.30 0.98
N TRP A 150 -19.47 -2.24 0.66
CA TRP A 150 -20.91 -2.27 0.43
C TRP A 150 -21.30 -3.03 -0.85
N LEU A 151 -20.55 -2.84 -1.95
CA LEU A 151 -20.89 -3.38 -3.27
C LEU A 151 -20.30 -4.77 -3.53
N SER A 152 -19.14 -5.09 -2.97
CA SER A 152 -18.44 -6.36 -3.23
C SER A 152 -19.26 -7.63 -2.95
N PRO A 153 -20.14 -7.71 -1.93
CA PRO A 153 -21.00 -8.88 -1.73
C PRO A 153 -21.87 -9.20 -2.95
N GLN A 154 -22.36 -8.18 -3.66
CA GLN A 154 -23.18 -8.39 -4.86
C GLN A 154 -22.35 -8.91 -6.02
N VAL A 155 -21.11 -8.44 -6.18
CA VAL A 155 -20.22 -8.91 -7.24
C VAL A 155 -19.84 -10.37 -7.01
N TYR A 156 -19.51 -10.73 -5.76
CA TYR A 156 -19.24 -12.13 -5.41
C TYR A 156 -20.47 -13.00 -5.55
N TYR A 157 -21.66 -12.49 -5.20
CA TYR A 157 -22.91 -13.23 -5.42
C TYR A 157 -23.17 -13.47 -6.90
N ALA A 158 -22.96 -12.47 -7.75
CA ALA A 158 -23.11 -12.62 -9.20
C ALA A 158 -22.14 -13.67 -9.76
N TYR A 159 -20.92 -13.75 -9.23
CA TYR A 159 -20.00 -14.83 -9.57
C TYR A 159 -20.53 -16.20 -9.13
N TYR A 160 -20.99 -16.32 -7.89
CA TYR A 160 -21.57 -17.56 -7.36
C TYR A 160 -22.79 -18.02 -8.15
N TYR A 161 -23.65 -17.08 -8.54
CA TYR A 161 -24.83 -17.34 -9.38
C TYR A 161 -24.48 -17.97 -10.73
N VAL A 162 -23.29 -17.67 -11.28
CA VAL A 162 -22.83 -18.25 -12.54
C VAL A 162 -22.28 -19.67 -12.37
N ILE A 163 -21.67 -19.97 -11.22
CA ILE A 163 -20.99 -21.27 -11.00
C ILE A 163 -21.85 -22.31 -10.29
N PHE A 164 -22.88 -21.91 -9.55
CA PHE A 164 -23.77 -22.84 -8.85
C PHE A 164 -25.18 -22.81 -9.42
N ASP A 165 -25.62 -23.96 -9.91
CA ASP A 165 -26.99 -24.14 -10.37
C ASP A 165 -27.99 -24.02 -9.21
N GLY A 166 -29.14 -23.39 -9.49
CA GLY A 166 -30.25 -23.30 -8.54
C GLY A 166 -30.12 -22.21 -7.47
N LEU A 167 -29.12 -21.33 -7.54
CA LEU A 167 -29.10 -20.13 -6.70
C LEU A 167 -30.25 -19.18 -7.09
N PRO A 168 -31.00 -18.63 -6.11
CA PRO A 168 -32.09 -17.69 -6.41
C PRO A 168 -31.54 -16.34 -6.89
N ALA A 169 -32.18 -15.69 -7.86
CA ALA A 169 -31.81 -14.32 -8.20
C ALA A 169 -32.23 -13.38 -7.05
N GLN A 170 -31.25 -12.82 -6.34
CA GLN A 170 -31.49 -11.90 -5.22
C GLN A 170 -30.42 -10.80 -5.12
N ILE A 171 -30.80 -9.70 -4.47
CA ILE A 171 -29.89 -8.61 -4.12
C ILE A 171 -29.33 -8.91 -2.72
N VAL A 172 -28.01 -9.00 -2.61
CA VAL A 172 -27.30 -9.33 -1.36
C VAL A 172 -26.72 -8.09 -0.68
N ILE A 173 -26.82 -6.94 -1.35
CA ILE A 173 -26.43 -5.63 -0.79
C ILE A 173 -27.33 -5.31 0.40
N LYS A 174 -26.71 -4.95 1.52
CA LYS A 174 -27.38 -4.51 2.75
C LYS A 174 -27.21 -3.00 2.94
N ASN A 175 -27.44 -2.53 4.16
CA ASN A 175 -27.13 -1.16 4.55
C ASN A 175 -25.64 -0.85 4.33
N PHE A 176 -25.34 0.41 4.03
CA PHE A 176 -23.97 0.90 3.95
C PHE A 176 -23.25 0.64 5.28
N PRO A 177 -21.98 0.18 5.28
CA PRO A 177 -21.25 -0.13 6.50
C PRO A 177 -21.09 1.12 7.37
N ASP A 178 -21.36 0.98 8.67
CA ASP A 178 -21.13 2.04 9.63
C ASP A 178 -19.62 2.23 9.90
N ILE A 179 -19.26 3.38 10.47
CA ILE A 179 -17.86 3.75 10.73
C ILE A 179 -17.15 2.73 11.64
N ARG A 180 -17.84 2.16 12.64
CA ARG A 180 -17.23 1.17 13.54
C ARG A 180 -16.90 -0.10 12.79
N THR A 181 -17.77 -0.55 11.90
CA THR A 181 -17.51 -1.70 11.01
C THR A 181 -16.29 -1.43 10.12
N LEU A 182 -16.22 -0.26 9.47
CA LEU A 182 -15.06 0.10 8.64
C LEU A 182 -13.76 0.15 9.44
N ILE A 183 -13.77 0.74 10.65
CA ILE A 183 -12.60 0.77 11.53
C ILE A 183 -12.11 -0.64 11.82
N LYS A 184 -13.02 -1.55 12.22
CA LYS A 184 -12.66 -2.94 12.51
C LYS A 184 -12.00 -3.66 11.33
N ILE A 185 -12.50 -3.43 10.11
CA ILE A 185 -11.92 -4.01 8.90
C ILE A 185 -10.53 -3.41 8.64
N VAL A 186 -10.38 -2.09 8.73
CA VAL A 186 -9.07 -1.41 8.56
C VAL A 186 -8.06 -1.88 9.61
N THR A 187 -8.49 -2.06 10.85
CA THR A 187 -7.62 -2.52 11.95
C THR A 187 -7.40 -4.03 11.96
N LEU A 188 -8.06 -4.79 11.07
CA LEU A 188 -8.00 -6.26 11.05
C LEU A 188 -8.37 -6.88 12.40
N SER A 189 -9.31 -6.25 13.14
CA SER A 189 -9.63 -6.61 14.52
C SER A 189 -10.90 -7.46 14.66
N ASP A 190 -11.56 -7.80 13.55
CA ASP A 190 -12.76 -8.63 13.54
C ASP A 190 -12.46 -10.07 13.11
N HIS A 191 -13.51 -10.83 12.77
CA HIS A 191 -13.46 -12.23 12.41
C HIS A 191 -12.35 -12.54 11.40
N ALA A 192 -11.55 -13.55 11.74
CA ALA A 192 -10.50 -14.05 10.88
C ALA A 192 -11.11 -14.77 9.67
N ASN A 193 -11.42 -14.03 8.62
CA ASN A 193 -11.67 -14.59 7.30
C ASN A 193 -10.85 -13.84 6.24
N LEU A 194 -10.56 -14.55 5.14
CA LEU A 194 -9.68 -14.08 4.09
C LEU A 194 -10.24 -12.83 3.40
N SER A 195 -11.58 -12.75 3.26
CA SER A 195 -12.26 -11.60 2.68
C SER A 195 -12.08 -10.32 3.52
N PHE A 196 -12.27 -10.38 4.83
CA PHE A 196 -12.10 -9.22 5.72
C PHE A 196 -10.64 -8.77 5.77
N HIS A 197 -9.69 -9.70 5.78
CA HIS A 197 -8.29 -9.31 5.69
C HIS A 197 -7.93 -8.70 4.34
N GLY A 198 -8.43 -9.26 3.24
CA GLY A 198 -8.27 -8.66 1.91
C GLY A 198 -8.83 -7.24 1.84
N GLN A 199 -10.03 -7.01 2.39
CA GLN A 199 -10.64 -5.69 2.51
C GLN A 199 -9.80 -4.74 3.36
N GLY A 200 -9.30 -5.19 4.52
CA GLY A 200 -8.46 -4.39 5.40
C GLY A 200 -7.13 -4.01 4.77
N LEU A 201 -6.48 -4.93 4.05
CA LEU A 201 -5.28 -4.65 3.26
C LEU A 201 -5.57 -3.63 2.16
N LEU A 202 -6.69 -3.76 1.43
CA LEU A 202 -7.08 -2.78 0.41
C LEU A 202 -7.26 -1.38 1.00
N ALA A 203 -7.93 -1.27 2.15
CA ALA A 203 -8.14 0.00 2.83
C ALA A 203 -6.83 0.64 3.29
N ARG A 204 -5.93 -0.16 3.89
CA ARG A 204 -4.59 0.29 4.29
C ARG A 204 -3.78 0.77 3.08
N ALA A 205 -3.83 0.05 1.96
CA ALA A 205 -3.16 0.45 0.73
C ALA A 205 -3.68 1.79 0.20
N LEU A 206 -5.00 2.00 0.19
CA LEU A 206 -5.59 3.30 -0.16
C LEU A 206 -5.11 4.43 0.75
N ILE A 207 -5.05 4.20 2.07
CA ILE A 207 -4.53 5.18 3.03
C ILE A 207 -3.06 5.46 2.76
N ILE A 208 -2.23 4.44 2.51
CA ILE A 208 -0.81 4.64 2.20
C ILE A 208 -0.62 5.47 0.93
N GLN A 209 -1.49 5.31 -0.09
CA GLN A 209 -1.45 6.18 -1.27
C GLN A 209 -1.62 7.66 -0.90
N THR A 210 -2.56 8.00 -0.01
CA THR A 210 -2.76 9.40 0.41
C THR A 210 -1.52 9.97 1.11
N PHE A 211 -0.86 9.17 1.95
CA PHE A 211 0.41 9.54 2.58
C PHE A 211 1.52 9.78 1.54
N ILE A 212 1.67 8.89 0.55
CA ILE A 212 2.67 9.02 -0.51
C ILE A 212 2.47 10.35 -1.26
N PHE A 213 1.24 10.65 -1.68
CA PHE A 213 0.93 11.90 -2.38
C PHE A 213 1.14 13.15 -1.51
N TYR A 214 0.78 13.08 -0.23
CA TYR A 214 1.07 14.14 0.73
C TYR A 214 2.56 14.42 0.82
N PHE A 215 3.39 13.39 1.02
CA PHE A 215 4.84 13.57 1.16
C PHE A 215 5.48 14.11 -0.11
N ILE A 216 5.13 13.58 -1.30
CA ILE A 216 5.62 14.09 -2.59
C ILE A 216 5.31 15.59 -2.72
N THR A 217 4.08 15.99 -2.41
CA THR A 217 3.66 17.39 -2.56
C THR A 217 4.26 18.31 -1.50
N ALA A 218 4.43 17.82 -0.27
CA ALA A 218 5.03 18.59 0.83
C ALA A 218 6.53 18.85 0.57
N THR A 219 7.26 17.87 0.01
CA THR A 219 8.68 18.04 -0.32
C THR A 219 8.90 19.02 -1.48
N ASP A 220 7.98 19.07 -2.45
CA ASP A 220 8.09 19.98 -3.60
C ASP A 220 7.97 21.47 -3.22
N ARG A 221 7.35 21.79 -2.07
CA ARG A 221 7.06 23.18 -1.68
C ARG A 221 8.20 23.89 -0.94
N GLY A 222 9.28 23.19 -0.61
CA GLY A 222 10.39 23.74 0.18
C GLY A 222 9.99 24.13 1.61
N PRO A 223 10.96 24.40 2.50
CA PRO A 223 10.68 25.00 3.80
C PRO A 223 10.09 26.41 3.57
N ARG A 224 8.90 26.65 4.10
CA ARG A 224 8.31 27.99 4.19
C ARG A 224 8.95 28.79 5.32
#